data_AF-A0A2U3GTK1-F1
#
_entry.id   AF-A0A2U3GTK1-F1
#
_cell.length_a   1.000
_cell.length_b   1.000
_cell.length_c   1.000
_cell.angle_alpha   90.00
_cell.angle_beta   90.00
_cell.angle_gamma   90.00
#
_symmetry.space_group_name_H-M   'P 1'
#
loop_
_entity.id
_entity.type
_entity.pdbx_description
1 polymer ?
#
loop_
_entity_poly.entity_id
_entity_poly.type
_entity_poly.pdbx_seq_one_letter_code
_entity_poly.pdbx_strand_id
1 'polypeptide(L)'
;MVAAAVVLAGCGGGSDKTDTKEPSKEPAVTASAEELDTAEPEETEPVYSPGPEGEIDEKADTEGWVYDSLYDSASEYVQDICDSLPDEAESWSPAQWLAEGGYLDDDGEAILKFGVPKLCPKWSKTVKQAASGSYERWISSGEYEVKAKPGQYDPDSDVQEIGPGTYQARGKSSDCYWERTAANGSIIANQFVTQARVLTVTLRAGELFKNECGTFKPVG
;
A
#
# COMPACT_ATOMS: atom_id res chain seq x y z
N MET A 1 -46.55 21.14 7.54
CA MET A 1 -47.20 20.82 8.83
C MET A 1 -48.08 19.59 8.65
N VAL A 2 -47.65 18.43 9.12
CA VAL A 2 -48.43 17.44 9.91
C VAL A 2 -47.40 16.65 10.71
N ALA A 3 -47.71 16.41 11.97
CA ALA A 3 -46.82 15.93 13.02
C ALA A 3 -46.96 14.42 13.31
N ALA A 4 -45.85 13.86 13.80
CA ALA A 4 -45.64 12.85 14.85
C ALA A 4 -46.46 11.54 14.90
N ALA A 5 -45.71 10.43 15.10
CA ALA A 5 -45.87 9.57 16.28
C ALA A 5 -44.61 8.71 16.53
N VAL A 6 -44.10 8.78 17.76
CA VAL A 6 -43.02 7.95 18.35
C VAL A 6 -43.67 6.81 19.14
N VAL A 7 -43.09 5.61 19.13
CA VAL A 7 -43.37 4.56 20.12
C VAL A 7 -42.06 3.96 20.63
N LEU A 8 -41.85 4.08 21.95
CA LEU A 8 -40.81 3.43 22.76
C LEU A 8 -41.49 2.43 23.71
N ALA A 9 -40.97 1.22 23.83
CA ALA A 9 -41.13 0.27 24.96
C ALA A 9 -40.17 -0.93 24.72
N GLY A 10 -39.46 -1.55 25.67
CA GLY A 10 -39.41 -1.42 27.12
C GLY A 10 -38.33 -2.37 27.73
N CYS A 11 -37.95 -2.10 28.98
CA CYS A 11 -37.00 -2.85 29.82
C CYS A 11 -37.60 -4.10 30.50
N GLY A 12 -36.72 -5.03 30.87
CA GLY A 12 -36.88 -5.98 32.00
C GLY A 12 -35.72 -6.98 31.99
N GLY A 13 -34.87 -7.16 33.01
CA GLY A 13 -34.95 -6.81 34.43
C GLY A 13 -35.21 -8.06 35.26
N GLY A 14 -34.16 -8.76 35.72
CA GLY A 14 -34.29 -9.92 36.60
C GLY A 14 -32.98 -10.28 37.30
N SER A 15 -32.86 -9.90 38.57
CA SER A 15 -31.84 -10.38 39.52
C SER A 15 -32.51 -10.51 40.89
N ASP A 16 -32.27 -11.62 41.60
CA ASP A 16 -32.47 -11.76 43.05
C ASP A 16 -31.66 -12.99 43.53
N LYS A 17 -30.66 -12.80 44.41
CA LYS A 17 -30.62 -13.09 45.89
C LYS A 17 -30.25 -14.56 46.19
N THR A 18 -29.48 -14.99 47.21
CA THR A 18 -28.85 -14.48 48.47
C THR A 18 -27.91 -15.65 48.92
N ASP A 19 -26.81 -15.53 49.68
CA ASP A 19 -26.73 -15.31 51.14
C ASP A 19 -25.27 -15.32 51.66
N THR A 20 -24.88 -14.25 52.37
CA THR A 20 -24.44 -14.15 53.79
C THR A 20 -23.31 -15.02 54.45
N LYS A 21 -22.28 -14.28 55.00
CA LYS A 21 -21.41 -14.46 56.22
C LYS A 21 -20.25 -15.49 56.22
N GLU A 22 -19.10 -15.33 56.90
CA GLU A 22 -18.35 -14.32 57.72
C GLU A 22 -16.87 -14.85 57.85
N PRO A 23 -15.90 -14.26 58.60
CA PRO A 23 -14.48 -14.19 58.21
C PRO A 23 -13.56 -15.18 58.95
N SER A 24 -12.38 -15.49 58.40
CA SER A 24 -11.31 -16.09 59.21
C SER A 24 -9.91 -15.91 58.61
N LYS A 25 -9.14 -15.06 59.30
CA LYS A 25 -7.72 -15.16 59.68
C LYS A 25 -6.68 -15.68 58.67
N GLU A 26 -5.70 -14.81 58.43
CA GLU A 26 -4.31 -15.15 58.07
C GLU A 26 -3.70 -16.23 58.97
N PRO A 27 -2.65 -16.89 58.47
CA PRO A 27 -1.34 -16.51 58.99
C PRO A 27 -0.32 -16.23 57.88
N ALA A 28 0.55 -15.25 58.18
CA ALA A 28 1.80 -15.00 57.51
C ALA A 28 2.70 -16.26 57.55
N VAL A 29 3.29 -16.60 56.40
CA VAL A 29 4.45 -17.48 56.35
C VAL A 29 5.58 -16.71 55.66
N THR A 30 6.61 -16.48 56.46
CA THR A 30 7.85 -15.81 56.14
C THR A 30 8.77 -16.75 55.36
N ALA A 31 9.40 -16.19 54.32
CA ALA A 31 10.67 -16.57 53.69
C ALA A 31 10.86 -18.00 53.15
N SER A 32 11.00 -18.08 51.83
CA SER A 32 12.20 -18.67 51.24
C SER A 32 12.50 -17.90 49.95
N ALA A 33 13.46 -16.98 50.03
CA ALA A 33 14.08 -16.42 48.84
C ALA A 33 14.92 -17.54 48.24
N GLU A 34 14.36 -18.28 47.29
CA GLU A 34 15.18 -18.90 46.26
C GLU A 34 15.77 -17.75 45.45
N GLU A 35 17.08 -17.59 45.52
CA GLU A 35 17.84 -16.93 44.47
C GLU A 35 17.54 -17.71 43.19
N LEU A 36 16.54 -17.22 42.44
CA LEU A 36 16.36 -17.56 41.05
C LEU A 36 17.55 -16.95 40.34
N ASP A 37 18.61 -17.75 40.22
CA ASP A 37 19.73 -17.53 39.31
C ASP A 37 19.12 -17.45 37.91
N THR A 38 18.70 -16.22 37.60
CA THR A 38 18.25 -15.81 36.29
C THR A 38 19.53 -15.75 35.50
N ALA A 39 19.93 -16.91 34.96
CA ALA A 39 20.87 -16.96 33.88
C ALA A 39 20.33 -15.97 32.84
N GLU A 40 21.00 -14.83 32.74
CA GLU A 40 20.85 -13.88 31.66
C GLU A 40 20.90 -14.73 30.39
N PRO A 41 19.83 -14.77 29.57
CA PRO A 41 19.87 -15.57 28.37
C PRO A 41 21.05 -15.07 27.55
N GLU A 42 22.06 -15.93 27.34
CA GLU A 42 23.15 -15.60 26.43
C GLU A 42 22.48 -15.28 25.09
N GLU A 43 22.50 -14.00 24.74
CA GLU A 43 22.04 -13.49 23.46
C GLU A 43 22.99 -14.07 22.41
N THR A 44 22.61 -15.21 21.86
CA THR A 44 23.36 -15.84 20.78
C THR A 44 23.30 -14.90 19.59
N GLU A 45 24.46 -14.36 19.19
CA GLU A 45 24.55 -13.49 18.02
C GLU A 45 23.86 -14.16 16.83
N PRO A 46 23.02 -13.41 16.09
CA PRO A 46 22.33 -13.96 14.92
C PRO A 46 23.35 -14.44 13.88
N VAL A 47 23.10 -15.64 13.34
CA VAL A 47 23.97 -16.26 12.33
C VAL A 47 23.39 -15.98 10.95
N TYR A 48 24.09 -15.18 10.16
CA TYR A 48 23.68 -14.82 8.80
C TYR A 48 24.23 -15.77 7.74
N SER A 49 23.44 -15.99 6.69
CA SER A 49 23.87 -16.80 5.54
C SER A 49 25.01 -16.10 4.77
N PRO A 50 26.01 -16.82 4.25
CA PRO A 50 27.02 -16.20 3.40
C PRO A 50 26.41 -15.75 2.07
N GLY A 51 26.71 -14.52 1.64
CA GLY A 51 26.26 -13.99 0.34
C GLY A 51 25.45 -12.70 0.46
N PRO A 52 24.92 -12.19 -0.66
CA PRO A 52 24.19 -10.92 -0.68
C PRO A 52 22.92 -10.96 0.18
N GLU A 53 22.27 -12.11 0.32
CA GLU A 53 21.08 -12.29 1.16
C GLU A 53 21.41 -12.03 2.64
N GLY A 54 22.43 -12.70 3.19
CA GLY A 54 22.80 -12.47 4.59
C GLY A 54 23.41 -11.10 4.83
N GLU A 55 24.07 -10.48 3.85
CA GLU A 55 24.49 -9.07 3.95
C GLU A 55 23.29 -8.11 4.06
N ILE A 56 22.16 -8.44 3.44
CA ILE A 56 20.91 -7.68 3.55
C ILE A 56 20.28 -7.88 4.92
N ASP A 57 20.19 -9.13 5.37
CA ASP A 57 19.60 -9.48 6.67
C ASP A 57 20.40 -8.89 7.83
N GLU A 58 21.73 -9.04 7.81
CA GLU A 58 22.63 -8.44 8.81
C GLU A 58 22.46 -6.91 8.86
N LYS A 59 22.33 -6.28 7.68
CA LYS A 59 22.14 -4.83 7.60
C LYS A 59 20.78 -4.41 8.16
N ALA A 60 19.72 -5.14 7.84
CA ALA A 60 18.38 -4.86 8.32
C ALA A 60 18.30 -4.98 9.84
N ASP A 61 18.85 -6.06 10.42
CA ASP A 61 18.87 -6.26 11.87
C ASP A 61 19.72 -5.20 12.58
N THR A 62 20.88 -4.85 12.02
CA THR A 62 21.78 -3.83 12.58
C THR A 62 21.13 -2.44 12.60
N GLU A 63 20.37 -2.10 11.56
CA GLU A 63 19.68 -0.80 11.46
C GLU A 63 18.28 -0.81 12.10
N GLY A 64 17.77 -1.99 12.47
CA GLY A 64 16.43 -2.17 13.01
C GLY A 64 15.32 -1.92 11.98
N TRP A 65 15.57 -2.24 10.70
CA TRP A 65 14.60 -2.03 9.63
C TRP A 65 13.40 -2.97 9.75
N VAL A 66 12.20 -2.40 9.59
CA VAL A 66 10.94 -3.13 9.60
C VAL A 66 10.48 -3.40 8.18
N TYR A 67 9.97 -4.62 7.97
CA TYR A 67 9.34 -5.06 6.73
C TYR A 67 8.05 -5.83 7.06
N ASP A 68 7.27 -6.14 6.03
CA ASP A 68 6.00 -6.84 6.21
C ASP A 68 6.21 -8.19 6.93
N SER A 69 5.37 -8.45 7.93
CA SER A 69 5.37 -9.69 8.73
C SER A 69 5.16 -10.98 7.93
N LEU A 70 4.79 -10.88 6.66
CA LEU A 70 4.70 -12.00 5.72
C LEU A 70 6.05 -12.58 5.34
N TYR A 71 7.15 -11.86 5.56
CA TYR A 71 8.51 -12.30 5.25
C TYR A 71 9.26 -12.67 6.53
N ASP A 72 10.07 -13.71 6.45
CA ASP A 72 10.91 -14.14 7.57
C ASP A 72 12.20 -13.29 7.65
N SER A 73 12.62 -12.68 6.54
CA SER A 73 13.83 -11.86 6.45
C SER A 73 13.71 -10.69 5.47
N ALA A 74 14.59 -9.69 5.60
CA ALA A 74 14.68 -8.56 4.67
C ALA A 74 15.11 -9.02 3.27
N SER A 75 15.99 -10.02 3.17
CA SER A 75 16.40 -10.61 1.89
C SER A 75 15.27 -11.35 1.19
N GLU A 76 14.37 -12.02 1.92
CA GLU A 76 13.17 -12.66 1.36
C GLU A 76 12.21 -11.60 0.79
N TYR A 77 11.99 -10.52 1.53
CA TYR A 77 11.22 -9.37 1.03
C TYR A 77 11.79 -8.82 -0.28
N VAL A 78 13.11 -8.58 -0.33
CA VAL A 78 13.76 -8.09 -1.57
C VAL A 78 13.61 -9.11 -2.71
N GLN A 79 13.77 -10.39 -2.42
CA GLN A 79 13.68 -11.45 -3.43
C GLN A 79 12.28 -11.53 -4.04
N ASP A 80 11.23 -11.47 -3.22
CA ASP A 80 9.84 -11.46 -3.68
C ASP A 80 9.53 -10.28 -4.60
N ILE A 81 10.03 -9.08 -4.24
CA ILE A 81 9.93 -7.89 -5.09
C ILE A 81 10.70 -8.08 -6.41
N CYS A 82 11.91 -8.63 -6.36
CA CYS A 82 12.71 -8.91 -7.55
C CYS A 82 12.00 -9.84 -8.54
N ASP A 83 11.29 -10.84 -8.01
CA ASP A 83 10.57 -11.86 -8.78
C ASP A 83 9.21 -11.38 -9.30
N SER A 84 8.54 -10.48 -8.57
CA SER A 84 7.22 -9.93 -8.95
C SER A 84 7.28 -8.79 -9.96
N LEU A 85 8.35 -7.98 -9.94
CA LEU A 85 8.52 -6.81 -10.81
C LEU A 85 8.31 -7.04 -12.33
N PRO A 86 8.71 -8.19 -12.94
CA PRO A 86 8.43 -8.48 -14.34
C PRO A 86 6.95 -8.60 -14.67
N ASP A 87 6.14 -9.15 -13.75
CA ASP A 87 4.76 -9.56 -14.01
C ASP A 87 3.75 -8.46 -13.66
N GLU A 88 4.03 -7.67 -12.63
CA GLU A 88 3.15 -6.58 -12.16
C GLU A 88 3.14 -5.35 -13.09
N ALA A 89 4.00 -5.34 -14.11
CA ALA A 89 4.18 -4.27 -15.09
C ALA A 89 3.12 -4.24 -16.21
N GLU A 90 1.97 -4.89 -16.04
CA GLU A 90 0.89 -4.88 -17.05
C GLU A 90 -0.02 -3.65 -16.93
N SER A 91 -0.46 -3.36 -15.70
CA SER A 91 -1.42 -2.27 -15.42
C SER A 91 -0.79 -1.03 -14.83
N TRP A 92 0.44 -1.14 -14.32
CA TRP A 92 1.21 -0.09 -13.67
C TRP A 92 2.61 -0.07 -14.28
N SER A 93 3.28 1.09 -14.28
CA SER A 93 4.72 1.05 -14.56
C SER A 93 5.44 0.36 -13.38
N PRO A 94 6.58 -0.33 -13.59
CA PRO A 94 7.26 -1.03 -12.50
C PRO A 94 7.60 -0.14 -11.29
N ALA A 95 7.99 1.12 -11.54
CA ALA A 95 8.29 2.06 -10.46
C ALA A 95 7.02 2.61 -9.80
N GLN A 96 5.93 2.75 -10.57
CA GLN A 96 4.62 3.11 -10.02
C GLN A 96 4.11 2.02 -9.08
N TRP A 97 4.21 0.75 -9.48
CA TRP A 97 3.81 -0.39 -8.64
C TRP A 97 4.55 -0.39 -7.29
N LEU A 98 5.86 -0.16 -7.29
CA LEU A 98 6.64 -0.05 -6.05
C LEU A 98 6.19 1.14 -5.18
N ALA A 99 6.04 2.31 -5.78
CA ALA A 99 5.78 3.54 -5.04
C ALA A 99 4.34 3.65 -4.52
N GLU A 100 3.39 3.04 -5.20
CA GLU A 100 1.96 3.18 -4.90
C GLU A 100 1.36 1.90 -4.30
N GLY A 101 2.10 0.78 -4.34
CA GLY A 101 1.73 -0.49 -3.72
C GLY A 101 2.13 -0.63 -2.25
N GLY A 102 2.75 0.40 -1.66
CA GLY A 102 3.19 0.41 -0.25
C GLY A 102 4.56 -0.24 0.01
N TYR A 103 5.25 -0.70 -1.03
CA TYR A 103 6.57 -1.34 -0.90
C TYR A 103 7.72 -0.40 -0.52
N LEU A 104 7.45 0.91 -0.47
CA LEU A 104 8.43 1.90 -0.02
C LEU A 104 8.04 2.52 1.32
N ASP A 105 6.95 2.07 1.93
CA ASP A 105 6.52 2.55 3.23
C ASP A 105 7.47 2.04 4.33
N ASP A 106 7.46 2.71 5.47
CA ASP A 106 8.36 2.44 6.60
C ASP A 106 9.83 2.32 6.17
N ASP A 107 10.49 1.18 6.43
CA ASP A 107 11.88 0.93 6.01
C ASP A 107 11.99 0.21 4.66
N GLY A 108 10.86 -0.07 3.99
CA GLY A 108 10.83 -0.74 2.69
C GLY A 108 11.69 -0.02 1.65
N GLU A 109 11.68 1.32 1.64
CA GLU A 109 12.56 2.11 0.78
C GLU A 109 14.05 1.83 1.04
N ALA A 110 14.46 1.78 2.32
CA ALA A 110 15.85 1.58 2.70
C ALA A 110 16.31 0.16 2.35
N ILE A 111 15.47 -0.84 2.67
CA ILE A 111 15.69 -2.25 2.35
C ILE A 111 15.82 -2.43 0.84
N LEU A 112 14.87 -1.93 0.04
CA LEU A 112 14.92 -2.08 -1.42
C LEU A 112 16.09 -1.32 -2.05
N LYS A 113 16.44 -0.13 -1.56
CA LYS A 113 17.61 0.61 -2.06
C LYS A 113 18.93 -0.10 -1.78
N PHE A 114 19.02 -0.86 -0.68
CA PHE A 114 20.20 -1.63 -0.32
C PHE A 114 20.25 -2.99 -1.00
N GLY A 115 19.14 -3.74 -1.00
CA GLY A 115 19.07 -5.13 -1.43
C GLY A 115 18.91 -5.32 -2.94
N VAL A 116 18.09 -4.51 -3.62
CA VAL A 116 17.84 -4.68 -5.06
C VAL A 116 19.13 -4.59 -5.90
N PRO A 117 20.08 -3.68 -5.64
CA PRO A 117 21.36 -3.67 -6.35
C PRO A 117 22.19 -4.96 -6.20
N LYS A 118 21.98 -5.72 -5.11
CA LYS A 118 22.70 -6.96 -4.82
C LYS A 118 22.01 -8.18 -5.42
N LEU A 119 20.70 -8.33 -5.22
CA LEU A 119 19.93 -9.51 -5.66
C LEU A 119 19.42 -9.40 -7.10
N CYS A 120 18.93 -8.22 -7.51
CA CYS A 120 18.36 -8.01 -8.85
C CYS A 120 18.76 -6.65 -9.46
N PRO A 121 20.05 -6.44 -9.79
CA PRO A 121 20.60 -5.14 -10.16
C PRO A 121 19.89 -4.47 -11.35
N LYS A 122 19.26 -5.25 -12.24
CA LYS A 122 18.44 -4.76 -13.36
C LYS A 122 17.33 -3.79 -12.91
N TRP A 123 16.84 -3.91 -11.68
CA TRP A 123 15.76 -3.10 -11.12
C TRP A 123 16.23 -1.92 -10.26
N SER A 124 17.54 -1.74 -10.08
CA SER A 124 18.10 -0.65 -9.26
C SER A 124 17.64 0.74 -9.69
N LYS A 125 17.46 0.94 -11.01
CA LYS A 125 16.95 2.21 -11.54
C LYS A 125 15.48 2.41 -11.18
N THR A 126 14.67 1.35 -11.29
CA THR A 126 13.24 1.36 -10.97
C THR A 126 13.00 1.74 -9.52
N VAL A 127 13.72 1.12 -8.57
CA VAL A 127 13.61 1.47 -7.14
C VAL A 127 13.95 2.93 -6.88
N LYS A 128 15.01 3.45 -7.52
CA LYS A 128 15.37 4.87 -7.39
C LYS A 128 14.31 5.81 -7.95
N GLN A 129 13.67 5.44 -9.06
CA GLN A 129 12.58 6.22 -9.64
C GLN A 129 11.36 6.20 -8.73
N ALA A 130 10.99 5.04 -8.20
CA ALA A 130 9.89 4.86 -7.27
C ALA A 130 10.10 5.73 -6.00
N ALA A 131 11.25 5.58 -5.35
CA ALA A 131 11.60 6.33 -4.13
C ALA A 131 11.75 7.85 -4.32
N SER A 132 12.01 8.32 -5.54
CA SER A 132 12.08 9.75 -5.82
C SER A 132 10.75 10.35 -6.29
N GLY A 133 9.72 9.53 -6.50
CA GLY A 133 8.49 9.94 -7.17
C GLY A 133 8.68 10.26 -8.66
N SER A 134 9.86 9.98 -9.24
CA SER A 134 10.19 10.31 -10.63
C SER A 134 9.93 9.11 -11.55
N TYR A 135 8.68 8.69 -11.63
CA TYR A 135 8.26 7.57 -12.48
C TYR A 135 7.10 7.95 -13.39
N GLU A 136 6.96 7.20 -14.47
CA GLU A 136 5.80 7.31 -15.34
C GLU A 136 4.58 6.73 -14.62
N ARG A 137 3.56 7.55 -14.42
CA ARG A 137 2.26 7.08 -13.92
C ARG A 137 1.41 6.63 -15.10
N TRP A 138 1.13 5.34 -15.17
CA TRP A 138 0.14 4.79 -16.09
C TRP A 138 -1.24 4.98 -15.49
N ILE A 139 -2.21 5.31 -16.33
CA ILE A 139 -3.58 5.63 -15.91
C ILE A 139 -4.43 4.38 -16.08
N SER A 140 -4.71 3.68 -14.99
CA SER A 140 -5.63 2.55 -14.95
C SER A 140 -7.09 3.03 -14.85
N SER A 141 -8.00 2.14 -14.46
CA SER A 141 -9.40 2.52 -14.30
C SER A 141 -9.59 3.40 -13.06
N GLY A 142 -10.35 4.49 -13.20
CA GLY A 142 -10.59 5.42 -12.10
C GLY A 142 -10.99 6.82 -12.55
N GLU A 143 -11.04 7.72 -11.57
CA GLU A 143 -11.30 9.15 -11.75
C GLU A 143 -10.07 9.95 -11.33
N TYR A 144 -9.73 10.96 -12.12
CA TYR A 144 -8.46 11.66 -12.02
C TYR A 144 -8.59 13.17 -12.20
N GLU A 145 -7.81 13.91 -11.42
CA GLU A 145 -7.55 15.34 -11.59
C GLU A 145 -6.27 15.55 -12.40
N VAL A 146 -6.36 16.27 -13.53
CA VAL A 146 -5.17 16.56 -14.36
C VAL A 146 -4.51 17.84 -13.87
N LYS A 147 -3.35 17.73 -13.21
CA LYS A 147 -2.59 18.86 -12.67
C LYS A 147 -1.25 19.03 -13.37
N ALA A 148 -0.83 20.28 -13.55
CA ALA A 148 0.48 20.59 -14.12
C ALA A 148 1.65 20.05 -13.26
N LYS A 149 1.41 19.89 -11.95
CA LYS A 149 2.32 19.28 -10.98
C LYS A 149 1.46 18.39 -10.08
N PRO A 150 1.22 17.12 -10.47
CA PRO A 150 0.43 16.22 -9.66
C PRO A 150 1.15 15.96 -8.34
N GLY A 151 0.38 15.83 -7.27
CA GLY A 151 0.83 15.33 -5.98
C GLY A 151 1.27 13.87 -6.03
N GLN A 152 1.84 13.43 -4.92
CA GLN A 152 2.10 12.01 -4.70
C GLN A 152 0.76 11.24 -4.70
N TYR A 153 0.86 9.94 -4.93
CA TYR A 153 -0.30 9.06 -4.80
C TYR A 153 -0.84 9.15 -3.37
N ASP A 154 -2.15 9.20 -3.23
CA ASP A 154 -2.83 9.27 -1.94
C ASP A 154 -3.83 8.12 -1.86
N PRO A 155 -3.54 7.02 -1.13
CA PRO A 155 -4.43 5.87 -1.07
C PRO A 155 -5.80 6.19 -0.45
N ASP A 156 -5.93 7.29 0.29
CA ASP A 156 -7.18 7.72 0.93
C ASP A 156 -8.01 8.65 0.04
N SER A 157 -7.49 9.06 -1.13
CA SER A 157 -8.21 9.96 -2.05
C SER A 157 -9.09 9.20 -3.03
N ASP A 158 -10.37 9.60 -3.11
CA ASP A 158 -11.32 9.14 -4.13
C ASP A 158 -10.91 9.53 -5.56
N VAL A 159 -10.09 10.59 -5.70
CA VAL A 159 -9.66 11.13 -7.00
C VAL A 159 -8.15 11.33 -7.01
N GLN A 160 -7.46 10.61 -7.89
CA GLN A 160 -6.00 10.66 -7.98
C GLN A 160 -5.53 11.81 -8.89
N GLU A 161 -4.36 12.37 -8.60
CA GLU A 161 -3.77 13.40 -9.43
C GLU A 161 -2.86 12.81 -10.52
N ILE A 162 -2.97 13.30 -11.76
CA ILE A 162 -2.14 12.89 -12.89
C ILE A 162 -1.62 14.10 -13.67
N GLY A 163 -0.55 13.90 -14.42
CA GLY A 163 0.03 14.94 -15.27
C GLY A 163 -0.75 15.18 -16.57
N PRO A 164 -0.61 16.36 -17.21
CA PRO A 164 -1.05 16.54 -18.59
C PRO A 164 -0.15 15.76 -19.55
N GLY A 165 -0.69 15.39 -20.71
CA GLY A 165 0.07 14.67 -21.72
C GLY A 165 -0.81 13.93 -22.70
N THR A 166 -0.18 13.24 -23.65
CA THR A 166 -0.87 12.29 -24.52
C THR A 166 -0.67 10.89 -23.96
N TYR A 167 -1.76 10.15 -23.82
CA TYR A 167 -1.76 8.79 -23.30
C TYR A 167 -2.42 7.85 -24.30
N GLN A 168 -1.98 6.61 -24.31
CA GLN A 168 -2.47 5.59 -25.22
C GLN A 168 -2.71 4.27 -24.51
N ALA A 169 -3.93 3.75 -24.66
CA ALA A 169 -4.24 2.37 -24.34
C ALA A 169 -4.13 1.51 -25.60
N ARG A 170 -3.47 0.35 -25.48
CA ARG A 170 -3.33 -0.64 -26.56
C ARG A 170 -3.88 -1.98 -26.09
N GLY A 171 -4.35 -2.78 -27.03
CA GLY A 171 -4.97 -4.08 -26.73
C GLY A 171 -6.43 -4.08 -27.13
N LYS A 172 -7.18 -5.10 -26.72
CA LYS A 172 -8.62 -5.16 -27.02
C LYS A 172 -9.37 -4.30 -26.00
N SER A 173 -9.90 -3.16 -26.44
CA SER A 173 -10.89 -2.39 -25.68
C SER A 173 -12.27 -2.64 -26.26
N SER A 174 -13.24 -3.00 -25.42
CA SER A 174 -14.63 -3.22 -25.83
C SER A 174 -15.56 -2.94 -24.65
N ASP A 175 -16.75 -2.44 -24.95
CA ASP A 175 -17.80 -2.13 -23.99
C ASP A 175 -17.32 -1.26 -22.81
N CYS A 176 -16.53 -0.23 -23.12
CA CYS A 176 -15.92 0.65 -22.13
C CYS A 176 -16.20 2.13 -22.41
N TYR A 177 -16.03 2.97 -21.40
CA TYR A 177 -16.22 4.40 -21.48
C TYR A 177 -14.97 5.16 -21.01
N TRP A 178 -14.68 6.29 -21.65
CA TRP A 178 -13.78 7.29 -21.10
C TRP A 178 -14.35 8.68 -21.34
N GLU A 179 -14.01 9.62 -20.45
CA GLU A 179 -14.49 10.99 -20.51
C GLU A 179 -13.44 11.96 -19.99
N ARG A 180 -13.35 13.11 -20.66
CA ARG A 180 -12.66 14.31 -20.21
C ARG A 180 -13.69 15.39 -19.95
N THR A 181 -13.63 16.01 -18.78
CA THR A 181 -14.50 17.12 -18.39
C THR A 181 -13.70 18.33 -17.96
N ALA A 182 -14.28 19.51 -18.15
CA ALA A 182 -13.78 20.74 -17.53
C ALA A 182 -14.15 20.75 -16.04
N ALA A 183 -13.47 21.58 -15.25
CA ALA A 183 -13.73 21.71 -13.81
C ALA A 183 -15.19 22.08 -13.44
N ASN A 184 -15.98 22.63 -14.37
CA ASN A 184 -17.40 22.92 -14.18
C ASN A 184 -18.34 21.76 -14.57
N GLY A 185 -17.80 20.56 -14.86
CA GLY A 185 -18.56 19.38 -15.28
C GLY A 185 -18.97 19.35 -16.75
N SER A 186 -18.59 20.36 -17.55
CA SER A 186 -18.86 20.32 -19.00
C SER A 186 -17.98 19.29 -19.68
N ILE A 187 -18.58 18.42 -20.50
CA ILE A 187 -17.84 17.41 -21.27
C ILE A 187 -17.00 18.09 -22.35
N ILE A 188 -15.70 17.81 -22.34
CA ILE A 188 -14.74 18.23 -23.36
C ILE A 188 -14.70 17.19 -24.49
N ALA A 189 -14.58 15.92 -24.12
CA ALA A 189 -14.58 14.80 -25.04
C ALA A 189 -14.95 13.52 -24.28
N ASN A 190 -15.68 12.61 -24.92
CA ASN A 190 -15.91 11.28 -24.39
C ASN A 190 -15.99 10.27 -25.53
N GLN A 191 -16.00 8.99 -25.18
CA GLN A 191 -16.33 7.93 -26.12
C GLN A 191 -16.87 6.72 -25.38
N PHE A 192 -18.03 6.21 -25.82
CA PHE A 192 -18.41 4.82 -25.59
C PHE A 192 -17.75 3.96 -26.67
N VAL A 193 -16.80 3.11 -26.25
CA VAL A 193 -15.98 2.29 -27.14
C VAL A 193 -16.60 0.90 -27.24
N THR A 194 -17.25 0.60 -28.35
CA THR A 194 -17.78 -0.74 -28.62
C THR A 194 -16.66 -1.73 -28.97
N GLN A 195 -15.68 -1.30 -29.77
CA GLN A 195 -14.49 -2.08 -30.08
C GLN A 195 -13.36 -1.16 -30.58
N ALA A 196 -12.17 -1.30 -30.00
CA ALA A 196 -10.95 -0.64 -30.46
C ALA A 196 -9.70 -1.49 -30.18
N ARG A 197 -8.63 -1.20 -30.93
CA ARG A 197 -7.28 -1.77 -30.68
C ARG A 197 -6.30 -0.77 -30.07
N VAL A 198 -6.57 0.51 -30.28
CA VAL A 198 -5.78 1.63 -29.80
C VAL A 198 -6.74 2.75 -29.45
N LEU A 199 -6.62 3.30 -28.25
CA LEU A 199 -7.31 4.50 -27.81
C LEU A 199 -6.25 5.54 -27.46
N THR A 200 -6.44 6.80 -27.86
CA THR A 200 -5.50 7.88 -27.56
C THR A 200 -6.27 9.06 -26.98
N VAL A 201 -5.79 9.58 -25.86
CA VAL A 201 -6.34 10.76 -25.19
C VAL A 201 -5.24 11.77 -24.96
N THR A 202 -5.56 13.05 -25.08
CA THR A 202 -4.64 14.14 -24.71
C THR A 202 -5.28 14.92 -23.58
N LEU A 203 -4.68 14.84 -22.40
CA LEU A 203 -5.13 15.48 -21.17
C LEU A 203 -4.44 16.83 -20.98
N ARG A 204 -5.20 17.84 -20.55
CA ARG A 204 -4.66 19.16 -20.23
C ARG A 204 -4.86 19.47 -18.75
N ALA A 205 -3.96 20.26 -18.18
CA ALA A 205 -4.08 20.68 -16.79
C ALA A 205 -5.40 21.46 -16.56
N GLY A 206 -6.07 21.17 -15.45
CA GLY A 206 -7.39 21.72 -15.12
C GLY A 206 -8.58 20.91 -15.66
N GLU A 207 -8.31 19.81 -16.36
CA GLU A 207 -9.33 18.84 -16.76
C GLU A 207 -9.51 17.76 -15.67
N LEU A 208 -10.65 17.10 -15.70
CA LEU A 208 -10.90 15.83 -15.03
C LEU A 208 -10.91 14.72 -16.08
N PHE A 209 -10.46 13.53 -15.69
CA PHE A 209 -10.45 12.37 -16.56
C PHE A 209 -11.06 11.16 -15.86
N LYS A 210 -12.03 10.53 -16.51
CA LYS A 210 -12.61 9.26 -16.09
C LYS A 210 -12.25 8.19 -17.10
N ASN A 211 -11.76 7.05 -16.63
CA ASN A 211 -11.32 5.96 -17.47
C ASN A 211 -11.88 4.61 -17.01
N GLU A 212 -12.52 3.90 -17.92
CA GLU A 212 -12.96 2.51 -17.75
C GLU A 212 -12.48 1.64 -18.93
N CYS A 213 -11.55 2.13 -19.75
CA CYS A 213 -11.15 1.54 -21.03
C CYS A 213 -9.80 0.80 -21.02
N GLY A 214 -9.28 0.50 -19.84
CA GLY A 214 -7.99 -0.17 -19.62
C GLY A 214 -6.86 0.80 -19.34
N THR A 215 -5.61 0.34 -19.41
CA THR A 215 -4.45 1.14 -18.98
C THR A 215 -3.92 2.06 -20.09
N PHE A 216 -3.94 3.36 -19.80
CA PHE A 216 -3.41 4.42 -20.65
C PHE A 216 -1.97 4.75 -20.25
N LYS A 217 -1.02 4.47 -21.16
CA LYS A 217 0.41 4.72 -20.97
C LYS A 217 0.81 6.05 -21.61
N PRO A 218 1.72 6.85 -21.01
CA PRO A 218 2.24 8.06 -21.66
C PRO A 218 2.80 7.77 -23.06
N VAL A 219 2.59 8.70 -23.98
CA VAL A 219 3.18 8.70 -25.32
C VAL A 219 4.20 9.82 -25.38
N GLY A 220 5.48 9.51 -25.21
CA GLY A 220 6.58 10.47 -25.24
C GLY A 220 7.86 9.90 -24.70
#